data_AF-A0A5A9W3V2-F1
#
_entry.id   AF-A0A5A9W3V2-F1
#
_cell.length_a   1.000
_cell.length_b   1.000
_cell.length_c   1.000
_cell.angle_alpha   90.00
_cell.angle_beta   90.00
_cell.angle_gamma   90.00
#
_symmetry.space_group_name_H-M   'P 1'
#
loop_
_entity.id
_entity.type
_entity.pdbx_description
1 polymer ?
#
loop_
_entity_poly.entity_id
_entity_poly.type
_entity_poly.pdbx_seq_one_letter_code
_entity_poly.pdbx_strand_id
1 'polypeptide(L)'
;MQKEILVLAKSCKTGGYCVGGIELVLGVDGRNYLSNKWIRPVTVTEDGQHQGCLGKHLCTGFSVFDIIEINAVQAEYIPGQPENWLLQDTRIRKVANLSQLDVINMLAQQAGSIWSDDRTVRDDQVSPAAVASAEQQRSLMVIQPENLNRPAFCRPLISCNCQASHTPVEACHQHGCVYV
;
A
#
# COMPACT_ATOMS: atom_id res chain seq x y z
N MET A 1 13.39 -15.19 3.64
CA MET A 1 13.47 -15.18 2.16
C MET A 1 13.65 -13.75 1.68
N GLN A 2 14.59 -13.52 0.78
CA GLN A 2 14.78 -12.19 0.17
C GLN A 2 13.75 -11.98 -0.94
N LYS A 3 13.16 -10.78 -1.01
CA LYS A 3 12.23 -10.38 -2.06
C LYS A 3 12.54 -8.97 -2.52
N GLU A 4 12.34 -8.71 -3.81
CA GLU A 4 12.37 -7.37 -4.38
C GLU A 4 10.94 -6.95 -4.74
N ILE A 5 10.57 -5.72 -4.40
CA ILE A 5 9.24 -5.18 -4.70
C ILE A 5 9.38 -3.81 -5.36
N LEU A 6 8.58 -3.58 -6.41
CA LEU A 6 8.34 -2.25 -6.95
C LEU A 6 7.28 -1.57 -6.09
N VAL A 7 7.66 -0.51 -5.39
CA VAL A 7 6.75 0.23 -4.51
C VAL A 7 5.75 1.01 -5.35
N LEU A 8 4.47 0.70 -5.22
CA LEU A 8 3.37 1.36 -5.95
C LEU A 8 2.45 2.16 -5.02
N ALA A 9 2.42 1.79 -3.74
CA ALA A 9 1.68 2.49 -2.70
C ALA A 9 2.57 2.74 -1.49
N LYS A 10 2.56 3.98 -0.99
CA LYS A 10 3.20 4.37 0.26
C LYS A 10 2.37 5.46 0.92
N SER A 11 1.65 5.11 1.99
CA SER A 11 0.80 6.05 2.73
C SER A 11 1.17 6.06 4.21
N CYS A 12 1.05 7.24 4.83
CA CYS A 12 1.32 7.43 6.25
C CYS A 12 0.04 7.19 7.06
N LYS A 13 0.16 6.44 8.17
CA LYS A 13 -0.91 6.29 9.17
C LYS A 13 -0.36 6.52 10.58
N THR A 14 -1.27 6.61 11.56
CA THR A 14 -0.87 6.59 12.97
C THR A 14 -0.09 5.31 13.26
N GLY A 15 1.17 5.44 13.71
CA GLY A 15 2.06 4.32 14.00
C GLY A 15 3.09 3.99 12.91
N GLY A 16 2.91 4.39 11.65
CA GLY A 16 3.84 3.95 10.60
C GLY A 16 3.43 4.26 9.17
N TYR A 17 4.02 3.53 8.22
CA TYR A 17 3.65 3.56 6.81
C TYR A 17 3.03 2.24 6.37
N CYS A 18 1.97 2.31 5.57
CA CYS A 18 1.54 1.21 4.74
C CYS A 18 2.31 1.30 3.42
N VAL A 19 3.01 0.23 3.07
CA VAL A 19 3.78 0.13 1.84
C VAL A 19 3.26 -1.08 1.08
N GLY A 20 2.93 -0.91 -0.19
CA GLY A 20 2.44 -1.97 -1.06
C GLY A 20 3.12 -1.90 -2.42
N GLY A 21 3.43 -3.06 -2.99
CA GLY A 21 4.14 -3.15 -4.25
C GLY A 21 3.95 -4.48 -4.94
N ILE A 22 4.46 -4.56 -6.17
CA ILE A 22 4.46 -5.78 -6.97
C ILE A 22 5.82 -6.47 -6.85
N GLU A 23 5.82 -7.78 -6.63
CA GLU A 23 7.02 -8.60 -6.53
C GLU A 23 7.76 -8.66 -7.87
N LEU A 24 9.08 -8.47 -7.83
CA LEU A 24 9.99 -8.78 -8.92
C LEU A 24 10.50 -10.21 -8.77
N VAL A 25 10.53 -10.94 -9.89
CA VAL A 25 11.05 -12.31 -9.96
C VAL A 25 12.17 -12.40 -10.99
N LEU A 26 13.23 -13.14 -10.66
CA LEU A 26 14.32 -13.43 -11.59
C LEU A 26 13.87 -14.51 -12.58
N GLY A 27 13.82 -14.16 -13.86
CA GLY A 27 13.54 -15.09 -14.94
C GLY A 27 14.70 -16.03 -15.23
N VAL A 28 14.41 -17.09 -15.97
CA VAL A 28 15.42 -18.09 -16.40
C VAL A 28 16.50 -17.50 -17.32
N ASP A 29 16.22 -16.36 -17.94
CA ASP A 29 17.14 -15.61 -18.78
C ASP A 29 18.03 -14.62 -18.00
N GLY A 30 17.93 -14.61 -16.67
CA GLY A 30 18.69 -13.74 -15.77
C GLY A 30 18.17 -12.31 -15.67
N ARG A 31 16.97 -12.01 -16.22
CA ARG A 31 16.35 -10.67 -16.11
C ARG A 31 15.28 -10.65 -15.03
N ASN A 32 15.07 -9.47 -14.42
CA ASN A 32 14.00 -9.27 -13.47
C ASN A 32 12.68 -8.93 -14.19
N TYR A 33 11.61 -9.58 -13.76
CA TYR A 33 10.25 -9.37 -14.27
C TYR A 33 9.32 -8.97 -13.15
N LEU A 34 8.40 -8.04 -13.43
CA LEU A 34 7.27 -7.80 -12.55
C LEU A 34 6.33 -8.99 -12.62
N SER A 35 6.05 -9.59 -11.47
CA SER A 35 5.00 -10.59 -11.34
C SER A 35 3.61 -9.93 -11.27
N ASN A 36 2.55 -10.72 -11.10
CA ASN A 36 1.22 -10.21 -10.75
C ASN A 36 0.91 -10.32 -9.25
N LYS A 37 1.94 -10.53 -8.41
CA LYS A 37 1.76 -10.74 -6.97
C LYS A 37 2.02 -9.45 -6.20
N TRP A 38 1.00 -9.02 -5.47
CA TRP A 38 1.14 -7.94 -4.50
C TRP A 38 1.84 -8.40 -3.24
N ILE A 39 2.69 -7.54 -2.70
CA ILE A 39 3.38 -7.70 -1.43
C ILE A 39 3.22 -6.43 -0.62
N ARG A 40 2.80 -6.62 0.62
CA ARG A 40 2.66 -5.57 1.62
C ARG A 40 3.50 -5.93 2.85
N PRO A 41 4.74 -5.41 2.95
CA PRO A 41 5.59 -5.70 4.09
C PRO A 41 4.96 -5.16 5.38
N VAL A 42 4.93 -6.00 6.42
CA VAL A 42 4.43 -5.66 7.76
C VAL A 42 5.42 -6.10 8.83
N THR A 43 5.39 -5.42 9.97
CA THR A 43 6.12 -5.81 11.18
C THR A 43 5.17 -6.16 12.31
N VAL A 44 5.67 -6.95 13.27
CA VAL A 44 5.04 -7.16 14.58
C VAL A 44 5.65 -6.21 15.60
N THR A 45 4.89 -5.90 16.67
CA THR A 45 5.43 -5.22 17.84
C THR A 45 6.34 -6.15 18.64
N GLU A 46 7.07 -5.58 19.60
CA GLU A 46 7.84 -6.35 20.60
C GLU A 46 6.94 -7.33 21.38
N ASP A 47 5.67 -6.96 21.61
CA ASP A 47 4.66 -7.81 22.23
C ASP A 47 4.01 -8.84 21.28
N GLY A 48 4.55 -8.97 20.06
CA GLY A 48 4.08 -9.92 19.04
C GLY A 48 2.77 -9.53 18.35
N GLN A 49 2.26 -8.31 18.54
CA GLN A 49 1.02 -7.85 17.91
C GLN A 49 1.27 -7.31 16.50
N HIS A 50 0.39 -7.62 15.55
CA HIS A 50 0.50 -7.14 14.17
C HIS A 50 0.13 -5.66 14.08
N GLN A 51 1.04 -4.82 13.59
CA GLN A 51 0.74 -3.40 13.36
C GLN A 51 0.08 -3.13 11.99
N GLY A 52 0.17 -4.09 11.06
CA GLY A 52 -0.27 -3.91 9.68
C GLY A 52 0.40 -2.68 9.01
N CYS A 53 1.60 -2.32 9.45
CA CYS A 53 2.42 -1.25 8.88
C CYS A 53 3.88 -1.46 9.23
N LEU A 54 4.73 -0.66 8.59
CA LEU A 54 6.15 -0.53 8.90
C LEU A 54 6.40 0.69 9.78
N GLY A 55 7.36 0.58 10.70
CA GLY A 55 7.83 1.70 11.49
C GLY A 55 8.33 2.86 10.61
N LYS A 56 8.08 4.10 11.02
CA LYS A 56 8.42 5.31 10.22
C LYS A 56 9.87 5.36 9.79
N HIS A 57 10.78 4.98 10.69
CA HIS A 57 12.23 5.00 10.46
C HIS A 57 12.67 4.05 9.34
N LEU A 58 11.90 2.99 9.05
CA LEU A 58 12.20 2.03 7.98
C LEU A 58 11.84 2.55 6.59
N CYS A 59 10.99 3.57 6.53
CA CYS A 59 10.38 4.05 5.28
C CYS A 59 10.94 5.39 4.82
N THR A 60 12.04 5.88 5.39
CA THR A 60 12.63 7.17 5.02
C THR A 60 13.52 7.10 3.77
N GLY A 61 14.08 5.92 3.46
CA GLY A 61 15.09 5.74 2.41
C GLY A 61 14.57 5.39 1.01
N PHE A 62 13.26 5.33 0.80
CA PHE A 62 12.65 4.99 -0.49
C PHE A 62 11.30 5.68 -0.70
N SER A 63 10.84 5.75 -1.94
CA SER A 63 9.60 6.40 -2.38
C SER A 63 8.79 5.48 -3.29
N VAL A 64 7.60 5.93 -3.70
CA VAL A 64 6.85 5.27 -4.78
C VAL A 64 7.71 5.25 -6.06
N PHE A 65 7.61 4.15 -6.81
CA PHE A 65 8.44 3.78 -7.96
C PHE A 65 9.89 3.41 -7.66
N ASP A 66 10.30 3.34 -6.40
CA ASP A 66 11.54 2.67 -6.04
C ASP A 66 11.35 1.15 -6.03
N ILE A 67 12.41 0.44 -6.40
CA ILE A 67 12.53 -0.99 -6.14
C ILE A 67 13.27 -1.14 -4.82
N ILE A 68 12.67 -1.87 -3.89
CA ILE A 68 13.26 -2.15 -2.58
C ILE A 68 13.42 -3.66 -2.39
N GLU A 69 14.47 -4.01 -1.67
CA GLU A 69 14.75 -5.35 -1.20
C GLU A 69 14.32 -5.47 0.27
N ILE A 70 13.61 -6.56 0.57
CA ILE A 70 13.13 -6.91 1.91
C ILE A 70 13.50 -8.35 2.26
N ASN A 71 13.72 -8.63 3.54
CA ASN A 71 13.77 -9.99 4.06
C ASN A 71 12.42 -10.35 4.67
N ALA A 72 11.65 -11.17 3.99
CA ALA A 72 10.34 -11.64 4.45
C ALA A 72 10.43 -13.09 4.98
N VAL A 73 9.73 -13.38 6.08
CA VAL A 73 9.65 -14.74 6.65
C VAL A 73 8.61 -15.56 5.89
N GLN A 74 7.37 -15.07 5.93
CA GLN A 74 6.19 -15.78 5.46
C GLN A 74 5.08 -14.81 5.05
N ALA A 75 4.15 -15.31 4.25
CA ALA A 75 2.88 -14.63 4.04
C ALA A 75 2.11 -14.64 5.37
N GLU A 76 1.56 -13.49 5.73
CA GLU A 76 0.84 -13.29 6.99
C GLU A 76 -0.62 -12.98 6.67
N TYR A 77 -1.50 -13.96 6.76
CA TYR A 77 -2.88 -13.76 6.38
C TYR A 77 -3.61 -12.92 7.44
N ILE A 78 -3.92 -11.67 7.10
CA ILE A 78 -4.90 -10.86 7.82
C ILE A 78 -6.16 -10.86 6.96
N PRO A 79 -7.36 -11.14 7.52
CA PRO A 79 -8.60 -11.13 6.75
C PRO A 79 -8.75 -9.88 5.89
N GLY A 80 -8.97 -10.11 4.58
CA GLY A 80 -9.11 -9.04 3.58
C GLY A 80 -7.80 -8.40 3.11
N GLN A 81 -6.64 -8.89 3.57
CA GLN A 81 -5.30 -8.38 3.23
C GLN A 81 -4.33 -9.56 2.96
N PRO A 82 -4.63 -10.40 1.96
CA PRO A 82 -3.84 -11.60 1.63
C PRO A 82 -2.41 -11.28 1.16
N GLU A 83 -2.15 -10.05 0.73
CA GLU A 83 -0.85 -9.57 0.26
C GLU A 83 0.18 -9.30 1.37
N ASN A 84 -0.18 -9.47 2.64
CA ASN A 84 0.71 -9.20 3.76
C ASN A 84 1.89 -10.17 3.83
N TRP A 85 3.09 -9.63 4.06
CA TRP A 85 4.30 -10.40 4.29
C TRP A 85 5.01 -9.90 5.55
N LEU A 86 5.22 -10.81 6.50
CA LEU A 86 5.94 -10.50 7.72
C LEU A 86 7.44 -10.37 7.44
N LEU A 87 8.02 -9.24 7.85
CA LEU A 87 9.47 -9.04 7.76
C LEU A 87 10.22 -9.89 8.80
N GLN A 88 11.31 -10.51 8.36
CA GLN A 88 12.22 -11.27 9.22
C GLN A 88 13.09 -10.35 10.07
N ASP A 89 13.50 -9.24 9.46
CA ASP A 89 14.28 -8.19 10.10
C ASP A 89 13.86 -6.84 9.51
N THR A 90 14.31 -5.77 10.14
CA THR A 90 13.94 -4.41 9.77
C THR A 90 14.81 -3.83 8.64
N ARG A 91 15.60 -4.65 7.93
CA ARG A 91 16.42 -4.16 6.82
C ARG A 91 15.57 -4.03 5.57
N ILE A 92 15.41 -2.78 5.14
CA ILE A 92 14.82 -2.43 3.85
C ILE A 92 15.86 -1.61 3.10
N ARG A 93 16.18 -2.04 1.88
CA ARG A 93 17.20 -1.39 1.06
C ARG A 93 16.62 -1.00 -0.29
N LYS A 94 16.73 0.27 -0.65
CA LYS A 94 16.48 0.70 -2.03
C LYS A 94 17.56 0.11 -2.94
N VAL A 95 17.16 -0.60 -3.98
CA VAL A 95 18.07 -1.21 -4.95
C VAL A 95 18.09 -0.46 -6.29
N ALA A 96 16.95 0.10 -6.68
CA ALA A 96 16.82 0.85 -7.92
C ALA A 96 15.63 1.82 -7.87
N ASN A 97 15.46 2.60 -8.94
CA ASN A 97 14.29 3.43 -9.18
C ASN A 97 13.80 3.20 -10.61
N LEU A 98 12.49 3.07 -10.78
CA LEU A 98 11.84 3.10 -12.08
C LEU A 98 11.30 4.51 -12.33
N SER A 99 11.92 5.21 -13.27
CA SER A 99 11.53 6.57 -13.63
C SER A 99 10.45 6.64 -14.71
N GLN A 100 10.02 5.50 -15.26
CA GLN A 100 9.13 5.44 -16.42
C GLN A 100 7.67 5.19 -16.03
N LEU A 101 6.81 6.15 -16.35
CA LEU A 101 5.35 6.04 -16.36
C LEU A 101 4.86 4.86 -17.22
N ASP A 102 5.63 4.45 -18.24
CA ASP A 102 5.27 3.38 -19.17
C ASP A 102 5.08 2.03 -18.46
N VAL A 103 5.77 1.80 -17.33
CA VAL A 103 5.59 0.60 -16.51
C VAL A 103 4.21 0.57 -15.87
N ILE A 104 3.65 1.72 -15.48
CA ILE A 104 2.32 1.80 -14.86
C ILE A 104 1.25 1.38 -15.86
N ASN A 105 1.37 1.79 -17.12
CA ASN A 105 0.43 1.41 -18.17
C ASN A 105 0.45 -0.11 -18.44
N MET A 106 1.62 -0.75 -18.32
CA MET A 106 1.73 -2.21 -18.45
C MET A 106 1.13 -2.96 -17.25
N LEU A 107 1.10 -2.33 -16.07
CA LEU A 107 0.58 -2.91 -14.84
C LEU A 107 -0.93 -2.68 -14.64
N ALA A 108 -1.48 -1.68 -15.31
CA ALA A 108 -2.89 -1.33 -15.20
C ALA A 108 -3.77 -2.48 -15.67
N GLN A 109 -4.65 -2.93 -14.78
CA GLN A 109 -5.67 -3.91 -15.12
C GLN A 109 -6.91 -3.19 -15.67
N GLN A 110 -7.58 -3.82 -16.64
CA GLN A 110 -8.92 -3.35 -17.03
C GLN A 110 -9.81 -3.33 -15.80
N ALA A 111 -10.58 -2.25 -15.64
CA ALA A 111 -11.38 -1.95 -14.47
C ALA A 111 -12.56 -2.94 -14.32
N GLY A 112 -12.28 -4.16 -13.86
CA GLY A 112 -13.28 -5.02 -13.24
C GLY A 112 -13.43 -4.71 -11.75
N SER A 113 -14.46 -5.27 -11.10
CA SER A 113 -14.61 -5.16 -9.65
C SER A 113 -13.41 -5.82 -8.95
N ILE A 114 -12.72 -5.08 -8.08
CA ILE A 114 -11.62 -5.60 -7.25
C ILE A 114 -12.13 -6.72 -6.34
N TRP A 115 -13.37 -6.60 -5.86
CA TRP A 115 -13.95 -7.46 -4.84
C TRP A 115 -14.70 -8.64 -5.42
N SER A 116 -15.37 -8.47 -6.57
CA SER A 116 -16.15 -9.52 -7.25
C SER A 116 -17.06 -10.31 -6.28
N ASP A 117 -17.82 -9.60 -5.45
CA ASP A 117 -18.68 -10.18 -4.41
C ASP A 117 -20.16 -10.07 -4.78
N ASP A 118 -20.76 -11.15 -5.30
CA ASP A 118 -22.18 -11.20 -5.71
C ASP A 118 -23.17 -11.00 -4.55
N ARG A 119 -22.68 -10.98 -3.30
CA ARG A 119 -23.49 -10.69 -2.09
C ARG A 119 -23.71 -9.20 -1.88
N THR A 120 -23.00 -8.32 -2.59
CA THR A 120 -23.13 -6.86 -2.47
C THR A 120 -23.84 -6.28 -3.68
N VAL A 121 -24.58 -5.20 -3.47
CA VAL A 121 -25.31 -4.49 -4.55
C VAL A 121 -24.36 -3.59 -5.35
N ARG A 122 -23.20 -3.25 -4.77
CA ARG A 122 -22.23 -2.34 -5.34
C ARG A 122 -20.90 -3.04 -5.55
N ASP A 123 -20.29 -2.78 -6.70
CA ASP A 123 -19.00 -3.34 -7.11
C ASP A 123 -17.79 -2.81 -6.33
N ASP A 124 -17.99 -1.76 -5.51
CA ASP A 124 -17.00 -1.18 -4.59
C ASP A 124 -17.12 -1.72 -3.16
N GLN A 125 -17.95 -2.74 -2.92
CA GLN A 125 -18.17 -3.32 -1.60
C GLN A 125 -17.81 -4.81 -1.56
N VAL A 126 -17.30 -5.24 -0.40
CA VAL A 126 -17.06 -6.63 -0.04
C VAL A 126 -17.81 -6.94 1.26
N SER A 127 -18.52 -8.07 1.30
CA SER A 127 -19.27 -8.50 2.48
C SER A 127 -18.33 -9.00 3.58
N PRO A 128 -18.69 -8.85 4.87
CA PRO A 128 -17.90 -9.40 5.98
C PRO A 128 -17.67 -10.91 5.85
N ALA A 129 -18.64 -11.64 5.28
CA ALA A 129 -18.52 -13.08 5.02
C ALA A 129 -17.44 -13.41 3.99
N ALA A 130 -17.33 -12.62 2.91
CA ALA A 130 -16.27 -12.76 1.90
C ALA A 130 -14.87 -12.53 2.49
N VAL A 131 -14.74 -11.53 3.35
CA VAL A 131 -13.49 -11.21 4.05
C VAL A 131 -13.10 -12.34 5.01
N ALA A 132 -14.07 -12.85 5.77
CA ALA A 132 -13.84 -13.90 6.76
C ALA A 132 -13.51 -15.27 6.14
N SER A 133 -14.06 -15.58 4.97
CA SER A 133 -13.89 -16.85 4.26
C SER A 133 -12.59 -16.95 3.45
N ALA A 134 -11.78 -15.88 3.40
CA ALA A 134 -10.60 -15.78 2.54
C ALA A 134 -10.88 -15.97 1.04
N GLU A 135 -12.14 -15.81 0.62
CA GLU A 135 -12.54 -15.81 -0.79
C GLU A 135 -11.92 -14.62 -1.54
N GLN A 136 -11.59 -13.55 -0.81
CA GLN A 136 -10.96 -12.36 -1.35
C GLN A 136 -9.47 -12.61 -1.62
N GLN A 137 -9.12 -12.78 -2.91
CA GLN A 137 -7.75 -13.11 -3.33
C GLN A 137 -6.79 -11.92 -3.36
N ARG A 138 -7.30 -10.68 -3.31
CA ARG A 138 -6.51 -9.44 -3.37
C ARG A 138 -7.23 -8.28 -2.71
N SER A 139 -6.48 -7.34 -2.15
CA SER A 139 -7.03 -6.06 -1.66
C SER A 139 -6.49 -4.85 -2.43
N LEU A 140 -5.50 -5.06 -3.31
CA LEU A 140 -4.80 -4.03 -4.07
C LEU A 140 -4.89 -4.30 -5.58
N MET A 141 -5.02 -3.24 -6.36
CA MET A 141 -5.05 -3.28 -7.83
C MET A 141 -4.52 -1.96 -8.41
N VAL A 142 -3.78 -2.03 -9.52
CA VAL A 142 -3.47 -0.84 -10.33
C VAL A 142 -4.58 -0.69 -11.36
N ILE A 143 -5.21 0.49 -11.40
CA ILE A 143 -6.26 0.83 -12.36
C ILE A 143 -5.83 1.98 -13.26
N GLN A 144 -6.34 1.98 -14.50
CA GLN A 144 -6.24 3.12 -15.41
C GLN A 144 -7.65 3.66 -15.66
N PRO A 145 -8.12 4.62 -14.86
CA PRO A 145 -9.46 5.17 -15.04
C PRO A 145 -9.52 5.96 -16.36
N GLU A 146 -10.56 5.72 -17.16
CA GLU A 146 -10.78 6.47 -18.41
C GLU A 146 -11.13 7.94 -18.14
N ASN A 147 -11.85 8.20 -17.04
CA ASN A 147 -12.31 9.53 -16.65
C ASN A 147 -12.07 9.77 -15.16
N LEU A 148 -10.94 10.38 -14.83
CA LEU A 148 -10.68 10.91 -13.50
C LEU A 148 -11.40 12.26 -13.36
N ASN A 149 -12.70 12.22 -13.05
CA ASN A 149 -13.43 13.43 -12.64
C ASN A 149 -12.86 13.89 -11.30
N ARG A 150 -11.85 14.76 -11.36
CA ARG A 150 -11.34 15.47 -10.18
C ARG A 150 -12.30 16.64 -9.92
N PRO A 151 -13.23 16.58 -8.95
CA PRO A 151 -13.76 17.82 -8.40
C PRO A 151 -12.55 18.63 -7.94
N ALA A 152 -12.47 19.89 -8.36
CA ALA A 152 -11.30 20.75 -8.20
C ALA A 152 -10.64 20.53 -6.82
N PHE A 153 -9.44 19.93 -6.82
CA PHE A 153 -8.64 19.79 -5.61
C PHE A 153 -8.43 21.19 -5.04
N CYS A 154 -8.92 21.43 -3.82
CA CYS A 154 -8.58 22.61 -3.05
C CYS A 154 -7.04 22.77 -3.05
N ARG A 155 -6.61 23.98 -3.41
CA ARG A 155 -5.21 24.41 -3.46
C ARG A 155 -4.42 23.96 -2.22
N PRO A 156 -3.09 23.77 -2.33
CA PRO A 156 -2.25 23.53 -1.16
C PRO A 156 -2.25 24.77 -0.27
N LEU A 157 -3.01 24.76 0.82
CA LEU A 157 -2.83 25.71 1.92
C LEU A 157 -1.63 25.23 2.75
N ILE A 158 -0.43 25.49 2.24
CA ILE A 158 0.75 25.63 3.11
C ILE A 158 0.75 27.08 3.59
N SER A 159 0.17 27.31 4.76
CA SER A 159 0.49 28.40 5.69
C SER A 159 -0.37 28.20 6.94
N CYS A 160 0.04 27.26 7.81
CA CYS A 160 -0.36 27.34 9.21
C CYS A 160 0.56 28.37 9.86
N ASN A 161 0.16 29.64 9.78
CA ASN A 161 0.79 30.72 10.53
C ASN A 161 0.26 30.63 11.98
N CYS A 162 0.88 29.79 12.81
CA CYS A 162 0.62 29.75 14.24
C CYS A 162 1.20 31.01 14.89
N GLN A 163 0.47 32.13 14.82
CA GLN A 163 0.68 33.20 15.78
C GLN A 163 -0.02 32.85 17.08
N ALA A 164 0.75 32.99 18.16
CA ALA A 164 0.36 32.67 19.52
C ALA A 164 -0.87 33.46 19.97
N SER A 165 -1.92 32.74 20.37
CA SER A 165 -2.88 33.24 21.36
C SER A 165 -3.59 32.07 22.04
N HIS A 166 -3.50 32.06 23.37
CA HIS A 166 -4.06 31.07 24.28
C HIS A 166 -5.57 30.82 24.06
N THR A 167 -5.96 29.58 23.73
CA THR A 167 -7.22 28.90 24.13
C THR A 167 -7.25 27.45 23.59
N PRO A 168 -8.01 26.51 24.22
CA PRO A 168 -7.67 25.09 24.24
C PRO A 168 -8.11 24.28 23.01
N VAL A 169 -7.35 23.20 22.82
CA VAL A 169 -7.31 22.24 21.71
C VAL A 169 -8.51 21.29 21.74
N GLU A 170 -9.55 21.53 20.94
CA GLU A 170 -10.64 20.53 20.80
C GLU A 170 -11.28 20.38 19.40
N ALA A 171 -10.73 20.99 18.33
CA ALA A 171 -11.44 21.04 17.03
C ALA A 171 -10.73 20.39 15.81
N CYS A 172 -9.74 19.50 16.00
CA CYS A 172 -9.01 18.88 14.88
C CYS A 172 -9.27 17.37 14.66
N HIS A 173 -10.34 16.81 15.23
CA HIS A 173 -10.74 15.43 14.99
C HIS A 173 -12.04 15.37 14.19
N GLN A 174 -12.01 15.56 12.86
CA GLN A 174 -13.16 15.12 12.05
C GLN A 174 -12.98 14.90 10.53
N HIS A 175 -11.80 15.05 9.96
CA HIS A 175 -11.64 14.76 8.52
C HIS A 175 -10.64 13.63 8.28
N GLY A 176 -11.18 12.41 8.27
CA GLY A 176 -10.51 11.24 7.72
C GLY A 176 -10.22 11.47 6.24
N CYS A 177 -8.94 11.59 5.91
CA CYS A 177 -8.50 11.53 4.52
C CYS A 177 -8.53 10.06 4.08
N VAL A 178 -9.44 9.74 3.17
CA VAL A 178 -9.38 8.51 2.38
C VAL A 178 -8.41 8.78 1.23
N TYR A 179 -7.31 8.03 1.19
CA TYR A 179 -6.43 7.98 0.02
C TYR A 179 -6.68 6.63 -0.65
N VAL A 180 -7.09 6.70 -1.93
CA VAL A 180 -7.15 5.56 -2.85
C VAL A 180 -5.73 5.13 -3.20
#